data_AF-A0A251VJY7-F1
#
_entry.id   AF-A0A251VJY7-F1
#
_cell.length_a   1.000
_cell.length_b   1.000
_cell.length_c   1.000
_cell.angle_alpha   90.00
_cell.angle_beta   90.00
_cell.angle_gamma   90.00
#
_symmetry.space_group_name_H-M   'P 1'
#
loop_
_entity.id
_entity.type
_entity.pdbx_description
1 polymer ?
#
loop_
_entity_poly.entity_id
_entity_poly.type
_entity_poly.pdbx_seq_one_letter_code
_entity_poly.pdbx_strand_id
1 'polypeptide(L)'
;MKKKIRTHLAFLMSDLIIVALLFSANGAATAVGMIGLNGNSHTQWHKVCYIFKRYCHQGAASVTMSFLGSFAFLWLVVFAILKIP
;
A
#
# COMPACT_ATOMS: atom_id res chain seq x y z
N MET A 1 -14.90 -15.57 29.47
CA MET A 1 -13.58 -15.85 28.85
C MET A 1 -13.65 -16.06 27.32
N LYS A 2 -14.49 -16.98 26.79
CA LYS A 2 -14.62 -17.23 25.32
C LYS A 2 -14.98 -16.00 24.45
N LYS A 3 -15.81 -15.08 24.95
CA LYS A 3 -16.24 -13.88 24.21
C LYS A 3 -15.08 -12.90 23.93
N LYS A 4 -14.16 -12.74 24.89
CA LYS A 4 -12.97 -11.88 24.81
C LYS A 4 -11.94 -12.40 23.78
N ILE A 5 -11.83 -13.73 23.65
CA ILE A 5 -10.96 -14.38 22.67
C ILE A 5 -11.51 -14.25 21.24
N ARG A 6 -12.83 -14.39 21.04
CA ARG A 6 -13.46 -14.20 19.72
C ARG A 6 -13.29 -12.78 19.19
N THR A 7 -13.47 -11.76 20.04
CA THR A 7 -13.30 -10.37 19.62
C THR A 7 -11.86 -10.09 19.23
N HIS A 8 -10.88 -10.59 19.98
CA HIS A 8 -9.47 -10.38 19.68
C HIS A 8 -9.03 -11.03 18.36
N LEU A 9 -9.57 -12.22 18.05
CA LEU A 9 -9.32 -12.88 16.76
C LEU A 9 -9.94 -12.09 15.60
N ALA A 10 -11.15 -11.55 15.77
CA ALA A 10 -11.80 -10.74 14.74
C ALA A 10 -11.01 -9.47 14.40
N PHE A 11 -10.46 -8.78 15.41
CA PHE A 11 -9.58 -7.63 15.18
C PHE A 11 -8.31 -8.02 14.40
N LEU A 12 -7.60 -9.06 14.85
CA LEU A 12 -6.39 -9.54 14.16
C LEU A 12 -6.63 -9.92 12.69
N MET A 13 -7.76 -10.56 12.40
CA MET A 13 -8.14 -10.90 11.02
C MET A 13 -8.42 -9.65 10.19
N SER A 14 -9.14 -8.67 10.76
CA SER A 14 -9.38 -7.38 10.10
C SER A 14 -8.07 -6.64 9.82
N ASP A 15 -7.14 -6.61 10.77
CA ASP A 15 -5.82 -5.99 10.59
C ASP A 15 -5.04 -6.64 9.43
N LEU A 16 -5.04 -7.98 9.37
CA LEU A 16 -4.40 -8.73 8.29
C LEU A 16 -5.03 -8.44 6.90
N ILE A 17 -6.36 -8.33 6.84
CA ILE A 17 -7.08 -7.97 5.62
C ILE A 17 -6.68 -6.57 5.15
N ILE A 18 -6.59 -5.60 6.07
CA ILE A 18 -6.17 -4.23 5.75
C ILE A 18 -4.72 -4.20 5.24
N VAL A 19 -3.80 -4.93 5.87
CA VAL A 19 -2.41 -5.05 5.37
C VAL A 19 -2.42 -5.55 3.92
N ALA A 20 -3.13 -6.64 3.62
CA ALA A 20 -3.18 -7.22 2.28
C ALA A 20 -3.75 -6.24 1.24
N LEU A 21 -4.82 -5.53 1.59
CA LEU A 21 -5.44 -4.52 0.72
C LEU A 21 -4.51 -3.34 0.45
N LEU A 22 -3.80 -2.84 1.47
CA LEU A 22 -2.87 -1.71 1.34
C LEU A 22 -1.72 -2.05 0.38
N PHE A 23 -1.09 -3.21 0.53
CA PHE A 23 -0.02 -3.64 -0.39
C PHE A 23 -0.53 -3.84 -1.82
N SER A 24 -1.75 -4.37 -1.98
CA SER A 24 -2.37 -4.54 -3.30
C SER A 24 -2.63 -3.20 -3.98
N ALA A 25 -3.21 -2.24 -3.25
CA ALA A 25 -3.49 -0.90 -3.76
C ALA A 25 -2.21 -0.14 -4.11
N ASN A 26 -1.19 -0.18 -3.25
CA ASN A 26 0.11 0.45 -3.49
C ASN A 26 0.81 -0.17 -4.72
N GLY A 27 0.72 -1.50 -4.89
CA GLY A 27 1.24 -2.20 -6.06
C GLY A 27 0.54 -1.77 -7.35
N ALA A 28 -0.79 -1.71 -7.35
CA ALA A 28 -1.57 -1.23 -8.50
C ALA A 28 -1.26 0.24 -8.84
N ALA A 29 -1.18 1.12 -7.83
CA ALA A 29 -0.81 2.52 -8.01
C ALA A 29 0.60 2.68 -8.60
N THR A 30 1.56 1.86 -8.13
CA THR A 30 2.94 1.87 -8.63
C THR A 30 3.00 1.38 -10.08
N ALA A 31 2.25 0.34 -10.43
CA ALA A 31 2.18 -0.15 -11.80
C ALA A 31 1.66 0.95 -12.75
N VAL A 32 0.55 1.60 -12.42
CA VAL A 32 0.02 2.71 -13.23
C VAL A 32 0.99 3.89 -13.28
N GLY A 33 1.64 4.21 -12.16
CA GLY A 33 2.69 5.24 -12.10
C GLY A 33 3.88 4.93 -13.02
N MET A 34 4.31 3.67 -13.10
CA MET A 34 5.38 3.23 -13.99
C MET A 34 5.00 3.36 -15.46
N ILE A 35 3.74 3.07 -15.82
CA ILE A 35 3.27 3.31 -17.18
C ILE A 35 3.22 4.82 -17.45
N GLY A 36 2.86 5.65 -16.46
CA GLY A 36 2.89 7.11 -16.57
C GLY A 36 4.29 7.72 -16.78
N LEU A 37 5.32 7.06 -16.27
CA LEU A 37 6.73 7.44 -16.43
C LEU A 37 7.34 6.91 -17.74
N ASN A 38 7.09 5.64 -18.06
CA ASN A 38 7.73 4.89 -19.15
C ASN A 38 6.83 4.65 -20.36
N GLY A 39 5.72 5.39 -20.48
CA GLY A 39 4.67 5.20 -21.50
C GLY A 39 5.18 4.78 -22.88
N ASN A 40 4.51 3.77 -23.45
CA ASN A 40 4.86 3.16 -24.72
C ASN A 40 4.02 3.75 -25.88
N SER A 41 4.71 4.30 -26.88
CA SER A 41 4.07 4.96 -28.04
C SER A 41 3.27 4.00 -28.91
N HIS A 42 3.68 2.73 -29.00
CA HIS A 42 3.00 1.73 -29.84
C HIS A 42 1.57 1.43 -29.34
N THR A 43 1.34 1.47 -28.02
CA THR A 43 0.02 1.28 -27.41
C THR A 43 -0.72 2.60 -27.15
N GLN A 44 -0.28 3.69 -27.81
CA GLN A 44 -0.81 5.06 -27.62
C GLN A 44 -0.77 5.55 -26.16
N TRP A 45 0.13 5.00 -25.34
CA TRP A 45 0.32 5.43 -23.96
C TRP A 45 1.46 6.44 -23.89
N HIS A 46 1.13 7.72 -23.78
CA HIS A 46 2.13 8.77 -23.71
C HIS A 46 2.70 8.95 -22.29
N LYS A 47 3.93 9.48 -22.19
CA LYS A 47 4.59 9.79 -20.92
C LYS A 47 3.95 11.00 -20.25
N VAL A 48 2.95 10.75 -19.40
CA VAL A 48 2.20 11.81 -18.69
C VAL A 48 3.10 12.58 -17.71
N CYS A 49 4.00 11.88 -17.01
CA CYS A 49 4.85 12.47 -15.98
C CYS A 49 5.88 13.47 -16.52
N TYR A 50 6.17 13.47 -17.83
CA TYR A 50 7.06 14.46 -18.45
C TYR A 50 6.40 15.84 -18.54
N ILE A 51 5.09 15.87 -18.81
CA ILE A 51 4.28 17.09 -18.93
C ILE A 51 3.84 17.56 -17.54
N PHE A 52 3.36 16.65 -16.70
CA PHE A 52 2.83 16.95 -15.35
C PHE A 52 3.80 16.58 -14.23
N LYS A 53 5.03 17.11 -14.29
CA LYS A 53 6.12 16.76 -13.35
C LYS A 53 5.75 16.92 -11.88
N ARG A 54 5.15 18.06 -11.49
CA ARG A 54 4.81 18.35 -10.09
C ARG A 54 3.79 17.37 -9.52
N TYR A 55 2.73 17.09 -10.29
CA TYR A 55 1.71 16.13 -9.91
C TYR A 55 2.30 14.72 -9.79
N CYS A 56 3.11 14.30 -10.76
CA CYS A 56 3.71 12.98 -10.74
C CYS A 56 4.71 12.80 -9.59
N HIS A 57 5.51 13.83 -9.28
CA HIS A 57 6.40 13.80 -8.13
C HIS A 57 5.64 13.70 -6.80
N GLN A 58 4.56 14.48 -6.65
CA GLN A 58 3.73 14.45 -5.45
C GLN A 58 2.97 13.12 -5.32
N GLY A 59 2.49 12.56 -6.42
CA GLY A 59 1.88 11.24 -6.47
C GLY A 59 2.87 10.12 -6.09
N ALA A 60 4.08 10.16 -6.65
CA ALA A 60 5.14 9.23 -6.29
C ALA A 60 5.50 9.32 -4.79
N ALA A 61 5.69 10.53 -4.26
CA ALA A 61 5.95 10.75 -2.84
C ALA A 61 4.82 10.21 -1.95
N SER A 62 3.56 10.42 -2.35
CA SER A 62 2.38 9.90 -1.65
C SER A 62 2.37 8.36 -1.61
N VAL A 63 2.60 7.71 -2.75
CA VAL A 63 2.66 6.24 -2.83
C VAL A 63 3.82 5.68 -2.01
N THR A 64 5.00 6.31 -2.07
CA THR A 64 6.15 5.92 -1.24
C THR A 64 5.83 6.06 0.25
N MET A 65 5.19 7.16 0.66
CA MET A 65 4.79 7.36 2.06
C MET A 65 3.73 6.36 2.51
N SER A 66 2.79 6.00 1.62
CA SER A 66 1.81 4.92 1.86
C SER A 66 2.48 3.56 2.06
N PHE A 67 3.53 3.23 1.28
CA PHE A 67 4.31 2.02 1.49
C PHE A 67 4.97 1.98 2.87
N LEU A 68 5.62 3.08 3.28
CA LEU A 68 6.24 3.18 4.60
C LEU A 68 5.22 2.97 5.73
N GLY A 69 4.04 3.58 5.61
CA GLY A 69 2.94 3.36 6.55
C GLY A 69 2.44 1.91 6.56
N SER A 70 2.33 1.28 5.39
CA SER A 70 1.91 -0.12 5.26
C SER A 70 2.90 -1.09 5.87
N PHE A 71 4.21 -0.84 5.72
CA PHE A 71 5.26 -1.62 6.37
C PHE A 71 5.25 -1.44 7.89
N ALA A 72 5.10 -0.21 8.37
CA ALA A 72 4.99 0.05 9.80
C ALA A 72 3.77 -0.66 10.41
N PHE A 73 2.62 -0.61 9.72
CA PHE A 73 1.41 -1.30 10.16
C PHE A 73 1.57 -2.83 10.16
N LEU A 74 2.19 -3.40 9.11
CA LEU A 74 2.54 -4.82 9.08
C LEU A 74 3.43 -5.21 10.27
N TRP A 75 4.41 -4.38 10.61
CA TRP A 75 5.30 -4.62 11.75
C TRP A 75 4.54 -4.61 13.08
N LEU A 76 3.60 -3.68 13.26
CA LEU A 76 2.72 -3.65 14.43
C LEU A 76 1.87 -4.93 14.54
N VAL A 77 1.32 -5.42 13.43
CA VAL A 77 0.55 -6.67 13.41
C VAL A 77 1.45 -7.86 13.78
N VAL A 78 2.68 -7.93 13.25
CA VAL A 78 3.64 -8.98 13.59
C VAL A 78 3.99 -8.96 15.07
N PHE A 79 4.27 -7.79 15.64
CA PHE A 79 4.52 -7.65 17.08
C PHE A 79 3.32 -8.07 17.93
N ALA A 80 2.10 -7.70 17.52
CA ALA A 80 0.88 -8.10 18.20
C ALA A 80 0.67 -9.63 18.20
N ILE A 81 1.01 -10.30 17.09
CA ILE A 81 0.93 -11.77 16.96
C ILE A 81 2.00 -12.46 17.81
N LEU A 82 3.24 -11.97 17.75
CA LEU A 82 4.37 -12.53 18.48
C LEU A 82 4.32 -12.24 19.98
N LYS A 83 3.36 -11.40 20.43
CA LYS A 83 3.22 -10.94 21.82
C LYS A 83 4.53 -10.38 22.38
N ILE A 84 5.27 -9.67 21.54
CA ILE A 84 6.47 -8.95 21.97
C ILE A 84 6.00 -7.78 22.85
N PRO A 85 6.56 -7.60 24.06
CA PRO A 85 6.15 -6.54 24.99
C PRO A 85 6.39 -5.14 24.42
#